data_AF-A0A972YJT3-F1
#
_entry.id   AF-A0A972YJT3-F1
#
_cell.length_a   1.000
_cell.length_b   1.000
_cell.length_c   1.000
_cell.angle_alpha   90.00
_cell.angle_beta   90.00
_cell.angle_gamma   90.00
#
_symmetry.space_group_name_H-M   'P 1'
#
loop_
_entity.id
_entity.type
_entity.pdbx_description
1 polymer ?
#
loop_
_entity_poly.entity_id
_entity_poly.type
_entity_poly.pdbx_seq_one_letter_code
_entity_poly.pdbx_strand_id
1 'polypeptide(L)'
;EDDITASVVVPTEQIKSLPPQWTAPSSKFVHNCEYRFFQRPDDAKIRGYDKQAEADLSSDGSFLSNYEPLGTEHGQNEIEDAIRFGQYTQPMQDMITNFVERPRSDYYSTPAYPRIVDGVPTKNPRYLQVRPDIMDRRGLYLADISSRLFRRQDSHSSLLRPVTSVLPGRRNNPAEPESGVKPLCMFNPIHHMDLPELFMEYIASITGKSPSTTGAGSEGALTKGPFNALLPIYDMNNALVSYLATEQPAFITAAGYVGPNYRVDHDVSLLVPEIWCRMRPEEADPRWMIQHGYLEKLDDFEYNGKTVKASLLGYRITDKFVRIFFGRVFNNPETVLNEEMLKPELQDMETFIEGIETTQAAHKMAAQNYFDDGSIEQACPPLKALLHIMVNGHYEGKTLDDPELRAMFTREAMLESDWYKERLVSQQEADIAAWGRHVDYLKNFLAKDTHFAVAKDLCIESRLTAAKEQLAKVSSKGYLTELVGTLGRQPI
;
A
#
# COMPACT_ATOMS: atom_id res chain seq x y z
N GLU A 1 -4.35 -5.98 5.37
CA GLU A 1 -3.00 -5.39 5.57
C GLU A 1 -3.17 -4.15 6.45
N ASP A 2 -2.08 -3.56 6.94
CA ASP A 2 -2.11 -2.26 7.64
C ASP A 2 -0.83 -1.47 7.32
N ASP A 3 0.28 -1.74 8.02
CA ASP A 3 1.58 -1.06 7.81
C ASP A 3 2.66 -2.01 7.27
N ILE A 4 2.93 -3.13 7.96
CA ILE A 4 3.98 -4.07 7.54
C ILE A 4 3.38 -5.30 6.83
N THR A 5 3.57 -5.36 5.51
CA THR A 5 3.09 -6.47 4.67
C THR A 5 4.23 -7.30 4.08
N ALA A 6 4.11 -8.62 4.18
CA ALA A 6 4.81 -9.58 3.32
C ALA A 6 3.93 -9.92 2.11
N SER A 7 4.51 -9.98 0.91
CA SER A 7 3.76 -10.37 -0.28
C SER A 7 4.56 -11.29 -1.20
N VAL A 8 3.84 -12.07 -2.00
CA VAL A 8 4.42 -12.99 -3.00
C VAL A 8 3.58 -12.96 -4.26
N VAL A 9 4.23 -13.11 -5.42
CA VAL A 9 3.57 -13.31 -6.71
C VAL A 9 3.82 -14.74 -7.16
N VAL A 10 2.73 -15.44 -7.47
CA VAL A 10 2.76 -16.86 -7.85
C VAL A 10 2.01 -17.05 -9.17
N PRO A 11 2.54 -17.83 -10.13
CA PRO A 11 1.86 -18.12 -11.38
C PRO A 11 0.52 -18.80 -11.12
N THR A 12 -0.55 -18.31 -11.76
CA THR A 12 -1.93 -18.75 -11.49
C THR A 12 -2.14 -20.24 -11.77
N GLU A 13 -1.45 -20.80 -12.77
CA GLU A 13 -1.52 -22.23 -13.12
C GLU A 13 -1.08 -23.18 -11.99
N GLN A 14 -0.27 -22.68 -11.04
CA GLN A 14 0.23 -23.46 -9.91
C GLN A 14 -0.73 -23.44 -8.71
N ILE A 15 -1.82 -22.67 -8.81
CA ILE A 15 -2.72 -22.38 -7.70
C ILE A 15 -4.08 -23.00 -7.99
N LYS A 16 -4.61 -23.69 -6.99
CA LYS A 16 -5.97 -24.26 -7.03
C LYS A 16 -6.94 -23.34 -6.30
N SER A 17 -8.21 -23.40 -6.71
CA SER A 17 -9.32 -22.75 -5.98
C SER A 17 -9.22 -21.22 -5.87
N LEU A 18 -8.67 -20.57 -6.90
CA LEU A 18 -8.80 -19.13 -7.11
C LEU A 18 -10.28 -18.73 -7.35
N PRO A 19 -10.64 -17.44 -7.24
CA PRO A 19 -11.98 -16.97 -7.60
C PRO A 19 -12.38 -17.45 -9.01
N PRO A 20 -13.66 -17.84 -9.26
CA PRO A 20 -14.06 -18.47 -10.53
C PRO A 20 -13.86 -17.59 -11.77
N GLN A 21 -13.79 -16.27 -11.59
CA GLN A 21 -13.61 -15.27 -12.65
C GLN A 21 -12.15 -14.75 -12.70
N TRP A 22 -11.22 -15.42 -12.03
CA TRP A 22 -9.82 -15.02 -12.02
C TRP A 22 -9.17 -15.29 -13.38
N THR A 23 -8.68 -14.23 -14.04
CA THR A 23 -8.06 -14.31 -15.37
C THR A 23 -6.61 -13.85 -15.39
N ALA A 24 -6.14 -13.17 -14.35
CA ALA A 24 -4.77 -12.68 -14.29
C ALA A 24 -3.76 -13.85 -14.33
N PRO A 25 -2.67 -13.73 -15.10
CA PRO A 25 -1.73 -14.82 -15.34
C PRO A 25 -0.90 -15.19 -14.09
N SER A 26 -0.71 -14.24 -13.19
CA SER A 26 -0.12 -14.48 -11.86
C SER A 26 -0.98 -13.83 -10.79
N SER A 27 -0.88 -14.34 -9.57
CA SER A 27 -1.65 -13.87 -8.43
C SER A 27 -0.73 -13.34 -7.34
N LYS A 28 -1.00 -12.11 -6.87
CA LYS A 28 -0.35 -11.55 -5.69
C LYS A 28 -1.10 -11.95 -4.44
N PHE A 29 -0.37 -12.44 -3.43
CA PHE A 29 -0.89 -12.71 -2.09
C PHE A 29 -0.16 -11.86 -1.07
N VAL A 30 -0.85 -11.58 0.02
CA VAL A 30 -0.41 -10.66 1.06
C VAL A 30 -0.62 -11.30 2.42
N HIS A 31 0.26 -10.96 3.35
CA HIS A 31 0.16 -11.33 4.74
C HIS A 31 0.59 -10.14 5.59
N ASN A 32 -0.26 -9.75 6.54
CA ASN A 32 0.12 -8.75 7.52
C ASN A 32 1.07 -9.41 8.55
N CYS A 33 2.28 -8.85 8.68
CA CYS A 33 3.34 -9.37 9.54
C CYS A 33 3.10 -9.11 11.04
N GLU A 34 2.20 -8.19 11.35
CA GLU A 34 1.98 -7.67 12.69
C GLU A 34 0.83 -8.41 13.37
N TYR A 35 0.92 -8.56 14.69
CA TYR A 35 -0.18 -9.08 15.52
C TYR A 35 -1.04 -7.94 16.10
N ARG A 36 -0.45 -6.77 16.31
CA ARG A 36 -1.09 -5.55 16.81
C ARG A 36 -0.63 -4.36 15.97
N PHE A 37 -1.50 -3.38 15.79
CA PHE A 37 -1.23 -2.17 15.02
C PHE A 37 -0.88 -1.01 15.94
N PHE A 38 0.20 -0.28 15.66
CA PHE A 38 0.65 0.83 16.49
C PHE A 38 -0.06 2.13 16.13
N GLN A 39 -1.35 2.19 16.45
CA GLN A 39 -2.26 3.25 16.05
C GLN A 39 -1.90 4.61 16.67
N ARG A 40 -2.17 5.68 15.91
CA ARG A 40 -2.16 7.07 16.38
C ARG A 40 -3.57 7.64 16.32
N PRO A 41 -4.36 7.60 17.40
CA PRO A 41 -5.76 8.02 17.37
C PRO A 41 -5.86 9.55 17.52
N ASP A 42 -5.62 10.27 16.42
CA ASP A 42 -5.59 11.75 16.41
C ASP A 42 -6.94 12.38 16.83
N ASP A 43 -8.05 11.69 16.54
CA ASP A 43 -9.41 12.16 16.82
C ASP A 43 -9.93 11.76 18.20
N ALA A 44 -9.35 10.74 18.84
CA ALA A 44 -9.82 10.23 20.14
C ALA A 44 -9.64 11.23 21.30
N LYS A 45 -8.85 12.29 21.09
CA LYS A 45 -8.79 13.42 22.03
C LYS A 45 -10.16 14.10 22.21
N ILE A 46 -11.05 13.97 21.22
CA ILE A 46 -12.43 14.44 21.27
C ILE A 46 -13.27 13.30 21.85
N ARG A 47 -13.71 13.48 23.10
CA ARG A 47 -14.51 12.49 23.83
C ARG A 47 -15.72 12.04 23.01
N GLY A 48 -15.90 10.72 22.89
CA GLY A 48 -17.00 10.06 22.20
C GLY A 48 -16.90 10.00 20.68
N TYR A 49 -15.89 10.63 20.08
CA TYR A 49 -15.75 10.71 18.63
C TYR A 49 -15.18 9.40 18.06
N ASP A 50 -13.96 9.03 18.49
CA ASP A 50 -13.33 7.78 18.08
C ASP A 50 -13.73 6.64 19.03
N LYS A 51 -14.85 6.00 18.70
CA LYS A 51 -15.42 4.91 19.50
C LYS A 51 -14.54 3.68 19.54
N GLN A 52 -13.77 3.43 18.47
CA GLN A 52 -12.89 2.27 18.41
C GLN A 52 -11.68 2.47 19.32
N ALA A 53 -11.02 3.63 19.24
CA ALA A 53 -9.92 3.95 20.12
C ALA A 53 -10.36 3.93 21.59
N GLU A 54 -11.50 4.55 21.94
CA GLU A 54 -11.97 4.52 23.32
C GLU A 54 -12.25 3.10 23.83
N ALA A 55 -12.87 2.25 23.00
CA ALA A 55 -13.09 0.84 23.34
C ALA A 55 -11.75 0.10 23.53
N ASP A 56 -10.79 0.27 22.62
CA ASP A 56 -9.48 -0.39 22.70
C ASP A 56 -8.67 0.08 23.92
N LEU A 57 -8.62 1.39 24.17
CA LEU A 57 -7.90 2.01 25.29
C LEU A 57 -8.50 1.61 26.65
N SER A 58 -9.81 1.38 26.71
CA SER A 58 -10.50 0.89 27.90
C SER A 58 -10.36 -0.61 28.15
N SER A 59 -9.75 -1.36 27.23
CA SER A 59 -9.63 -2.82 27.34
C SER A 59 -8.40 -3.28 28.13
N ASP A 60 -8.53 -4.40 28.84
CA ASP A 60 -7.43 -5.00 29.60
C ASP A 60 -6.29 -5.46 28.69
N GLY A 61 -5.04 -5.23 29.11
CA GLY A 61 -3.84 -5.71 28.39
C GLY A 61 -3.43 -4.86 27.18
N SER A 62 -4.04 -3.67 27.03
CA SER A 62 -3.61 -2.64 26.09
C SER A 62 -2.23 -2.09 26.45
N PHE A 63 -1.36 -1.98 25.45
CA PHE A 63 -0.09 -1.26 25.57
C PHE A 63 -0.32 0.18 25.12
N LEU A 64 -0.01 1.13 26.00
CA LEU A 64 -0.19 2.56 25.77
C LEU A 64 1.17 3.26 25.79
N SER A 65 1.30 4.30 24.97
CA SER A 65 2.45 5.19 24.96
C SER A 65 2.00 6.63 24.72
N ASN A 66 2.68 7.59 25.34
CA ASN A 66 2.42 9.01 25.19
C ASN A 66 1.02 9.47 25.69
N TYR A 67 0.54 8.89 26.79
CA TYR A 67 -0.62 9.36 27.55
C TYR A 67 -0.20 9.81 28.95
N GLU A 68 -0.97 10.72 29.55
CA GLU A 68 -0.77 11.09 30.96
C GLU A 68 -1.16 9.94 31.90
N PRO A 69 -0.35 9.67 32.95
CA PRO A 69 -0.74 8.78 34.04
C PRO A 69 -1.65 9.55 35.02
N LEU A 70 -2.95 9.31 34.94
CA LEU A 70 -3.96 9.98 35.76
C LEU A 70 -4.26 9.18 37.02
N GLY A 71 -4.32 9.85 38.18
CA GLY A 71 -4.61 9.22 39.47
C GLY A 71 -6.09 9.29 39.89
N THR A 72 -6.42 8.69 41.03
CA THR A 72 -7.82 8.60 41.55
C THR A 72 -8.50 9.96 41.71
N GLU A 73 -7.80 10.99 42.18
CA GLU A 73 -8.35 12.35 42.32
C GLU A 73 -8.78 12.93 40.97
N HIS A 74 -7.99 12.69 39.91
CA HIS A 74 -8.35 13.13 38.57
C HIS A 74 -9.60 12.40 38.07
N GLY A 75 -9.69 11.08 38.31
CA GLY A 75 -10.86 10.29 37.94
C GLY A 75 -12.13 10.74 38.65
N GLN A 76 -12.05 11.09 39.94
CA GLN A 76 -13.18 11.65 40.69
C GLN A 76 -13.65 12.98 40.10
N ASN A 77 -12.71 13.91 39.87
CA ASN A 77 -13.01 15.21 39.25
C ASN A 77 -13.62 15.05 37.85
N GLU A 78 -13.16 14.06 37.08
CA GLU A 78 -13.67 13.78 35.75
C GLU A 78 -15.11 13.24 35.80
N ILE A 79 -15.43 12.35 36.74
CA ILE A 79 -16.80 11.83 36.95
C ILE A 79 -17.75 12.94 37.45
N GLU A 80 -17.28 13.82 38.35
CA GLU A 80 -18.08 14.94 38.87
C GLU A 80 -18.41 15.99 37.80
N ASP A 81 -17.55 16.18 36.80
CA ASP A 81 -17.87 16.91 35.57
C ASP A 81 -18.76 16.07 34.64
N ALA A 82 -20.00 15.83 35.10
CA ALA A 82 -20.97 14.94 34.46
C ALA A 82 -21.23 15.29 32.98
N ILE A 83 -21.08 16.55 32.58
CA ILE A 83 -21.25 16.98 31.19
C ILE A 83 -20.14 16.41 30.31
N ARG A 84 -18.87 16.60 30.70
CA ARG A 84 -17.74 16.09 29.92
C ARG A 84 -17.61 14.58 30.04
N PHE A 85 -17.89 14.04 31.22
CA PHE A 85 -17.88 12.59 31.43
C PHE A 85 -18.90 11.88 30.52
N GLY A 86 -20.11 12.44 30.41
CA GLY A 86 -21.16 11.90 29.54
C GLY A 86 -20.85 11.97 28.04
N GLN A 87 -19.78 12.67 27.62
CA GLN A 87 -19.33 12.68 26.22
C GLN A 87 -18.52 11.44 25.86
N TYR A 88 -17.89 10.75 26.83
CA TYR A 88 -17.21 9.49 26.56
C TYR A 88 -18.17 8.40 26.11
N THR A 89 -17.66 7.41 25.39
CA THR A 89 -18.36 6.15 25.18
C THR A 89 -18.46 5.36 26.49
N GLN A 90 -19.43 4.45 26.56
CA GLN A 90 -19.66 3.62 27.74
C GLN A 90 -18.41 2.85 28.21
N PRO A 91 -17.60 2.21 27.33
CA PRO A 91 -16.40 1.50 27.77
C PRO A 91 -15.40 2.38 28.54
N MET A 92 -15.20 3.62 28.09
CA MET A 92 -14.31 4.56 28.76
C MET A 92 -14.91 5.04 30.09
N GLN A 93 -16.22 5.34 30.14
CA GLN A 93 -16.92 5.69 31.39
C GLN A 93 -16.82 4.56 32.42
N ASP A 94 -17.01 3.32 31.99
CA ASP A 94 -16.92 2.14 32.85
C ASP A 94 -15.50 1.96 33.39
N MET A 95 -14.46 2.13 32.56
CA MET A 95 -13.07 2.01 32.99
C MET A 95 -12.72 3.05 34.07
N ILE A 96 -13.08 4.32 33.87
CA ILE A 96 -12.81 5.41 34.84
C ILE A 96 -13.59 5.16 36.14
N THR A 97 -14.89 4.83 36.03
CA THR A 97 -15.73 4.54 37.20
C THR A 97 -15.18 3.38 38.01
N ASN A 98 -14.83 2.27 37.33
CA ASN A 98 -14.26 1.10 37.99
C ASN A 98 -12.90 1.40 38.64
N PHE A 99 -12.05 2.20 38.00
CA PHE A 99 -10.78 2.65 38.58
C PHE A 99 -10.99 3.46 39.87
N VAL A 100 -11.96 4.38 39.89
CA VAL A 100 -12.27 5.22 41.06
C VAL A 100 -12.92 4.42 42.20
N GLU A 101 -13.91 3.58 41.88
CA GLU A 101 -14.65 2.82 42.90
C GLU A 101 -13.85 1.62 43.44
N ARG A 102 -13.00 1.02 42.61
CA ARG A 102 -12.29 -0.22 42.90
C ARG A 102 -10.84 -0.14 42.42
N PRO A 103 -10.02 0.75 42.99
CA PRO A 103 -8.66 0.96 42.53
C PRO A 103 -7.86 -0.34 42.66
N ARG A 104 -7.37 -0.84 41.50
CA ARG A 104 -6.45 -1.97 41.38
C ARG A 104 -5.06 -1.56 40.89
N SER A 105 -4.91 -0.31 40.48
CA SER A 105 -3.68 0.33 40.00
C SER A 105 -3.60 1.75 40.57
N ASP A 106 -2.40 2.32 40.55
CA ASP A 106 -2.18 3.71 40.97
C ASP A 106 -2.63 4.72 39.90
N TYR A 107 -2.73 4.28 38.63
CA TYR A 107 -3.00 5.13 37.48
C TYR A 107 -3.96 4.51 36.46
N TYR A 108 -4.61 5.38 35.70
CA TYR A 108 -5.32 5.11 34.44
C TYR A 108 -4.89 6.13 33.36
N SER A 109 -5.28 5.90 32.11
CA SER A 109 -5.07 6.85 31.01
C SER A 109 -6.31 6.90 30.13
N THR A 110 -6.59 8.06 29.53
CA THR A 110 -7.71 8.24 28.58
C THR A 110 -7.21 8.96 27.34
N PRO A 111 -7.91 8.83 26.20
CA PRO A 111 -7.47 9.50 24.99
C PRO A 111 -7.61 11.03 25.04
N ALA A 112 -8.41 11.58 25.96
CA ALA A 112 -8.56 13.03 26.13
C ALA A 112 -7.33 13.70 26.76
N TYR A 113 -6.44 12.93 27.40
CA TYR A 113 -5.22 13.44 28.03
C TYR A 113 -3.96 12.76 27.47
N PRO A 114 -3.53 13.11 26.25
CA PRO A 114 -2.20 12.78 25.77
C PRO A 114 -1.11 13.36 26.67
N ARG A 115 0.06 12.73 26.69
CA ARG A 115 1.22 13.18 27.46
C ARG A 115 1.57 14.64 27.15
N ILE A 116 1.87 15.42 28.17
CA ILE A 116 2.38 16.78 28.07
C ILE A 116 3.89 16.75 27.77
N VAL A 117 4.28 17.44 26.70
CA VAL A 117 5.67 17.66 26.28
C VAL A 117 5.84 19.16 26.12
N ASP A 118 6.79 19.76 26.85
CA ASP A 118 7.04 21.21 26.87
C ASP A 118 5.78 22.06 27.14
N GLY A 119 4.93 21.58 28.04
CA GLY A 119 3.72 22.27 28.47
C GLY A 119 2.50 22.12 27.53
N VAL A 120 2.62 21.36 26.43
CA VAL A 120 1.51 21.10 25.49
C VAL A 120 1.25 19.60 25.32
N PRO A 121 -0.03 19.18 25.10
CA PRO A 121 -0.32 17.79 24.76
C PRO A 121 0.40 17.36 23.48
N THR A 122 1.02 16.19 23.52
CA THR A 122 1.67 15.59 22.37
C THR A 122 0.67 15.33 21.24
N LYS A 123 1.12 15.54 20.00
CA LYS A 123 0.39 15.18 18.76
C LYS A 123 0.64 13.74 18.33
N ASN A 124 1.29 12.93 19.17
CA ASN A 124 1.61 11.53 18.87
C ASN A 124 1.20 10.55 20.00
N PRO A 125 -0.07 10.57 20.45
CA PRO A 125 -0.59 9.54 21.34
C PRO A 125 -0.57 8.18 20.63
N ARG A 126 -0.25 7.08 21.33
CA ARG A 126 -0.08 5.76 20.69
C ARG A 126 -0.61 4.62 21.53
N TYR A 127 -1.20 3.63 20.86
CA TYR A 127 -1.55 2.35 21.50
C TYR A 127 -1.35 1.19 20.52
N LEU A 128 -1.23 -0.03 21.06
CA LEU A 128 -1.21 -1.25 20.24
C LEU A 128 -2.61 -1.85 20.14
N GLN A 129 -3.31 -1.56 19.05
CA GLN A 129 -4.61 -2.14 18.72
C GLN A 129 -4.45 -3.63 18.39
N VAL A 130 -5.28 -4.49 18.99
CA VAL A 130 -5.34 -5.89 18.56
C VAL A 130 -5.98 -5.96 17.18
N ARG A 131 -5.33 -6.73 16.30
CA ARG A 131 -5.81 -6.95 14.93
C ARG A 131 -7.31 -7.24 14.86
N PRO A 132 -8.11 -6.43 14.12
CA PRO A 132 -9.56 -6.58 14.08
C PRO A 132 -10.05 -7.96 13.59
N ASP A 133 -9.32 -8.61 12.69
CA ASP A 133 -9.64 -9.96 12.21
C ASP A 133 -9.53 -11.04 13.30
N ILE A 134 -8.73 -10.80 14.33
CA ILE A 134 -8.59 -11.68 15.50
C ILE A 134 -9.72 -11.44 16.52
N MET A 135 -10.19 -10.20 16.59
CA MET A 135 -11.29 -9.77 17.47
C MET A 135 -12.64 -10.20 16.91
N ASP A 136 -12.90 -9.98 15.61
CA ASP A 136 -14.13 -10.43 14.93
C ASP A 136 -13.97 -11.80 14.27
N ARG A 137 -13.81 -12.83 15.12
CA ARG A 137 -13.70 -14.23 14.67
C ARG A 137 -14.92 -14.68 13.89
N ARG A 138 -16.10 -14.16 14.22
CA ARG A 138 -17.35 -14.53 13.54
C ARG A 138 -17.38 -13.96 12.13
N GLY A 139 -17.03 -12.69 11.95
CA GLY A 139 -16.91 -12.06 10.63
C GLY A 139 -15.92 -12.79 9.73
N LEU A 140 -14.74 -13.12 10.26
CA LEU A 140 -13.73 -13.90 9.52
C LEU A 140 -14.26 -15.29 9.14
N TYR A 141 -14.89 -16.01 10.06
CA TYR A 141 -15.49 -17.32 9.78
C TYR A 141 -16.56 -17.24 8.67
N LEU A 142 -17.44 -16.25 8.72
CA LEU A 142 -18.47 -16.04 7.70
C LEU A 142 -17.87 -15.68 6.34
N ALA A 143 -16.80 -14.87 6.31
CA ALA A 143 -16.07 -14.55 5.09
C ALA A 143 -15.39 -15.80 4.49
N ASP A 144 -14.81 -16.67 5.33
CA ASP A 144 -14.18 -17.92 4.90
C ASP A 144 -15.19 -18.90 4.31
N ILE A 145 -16.29 -19.18 5.03
CA ILE A 145 -17.31 -20.13 4.57
C ILE A 145 -18.01 -19.60 3.31
N SER A 146 -18.38 -18.32 3.27
CA SER A 146 -18.97 -17.72 2.06
C SER A 146 -18.06 -17.83 0.85
N SER A 147 -16.76 -17.57 1.02
CA SER A 147 -15.77 -17.70 -0.05
C SER A 147 -15.64 -19.14 -0.54
N ARG A 148 -15.60 -20.12 0.37
CA ARG A 148 -15.54 -21.54 0.01
C ARG A 148 -16.76 -21.98 -0.76
N LEU A 149 -17.96 -21.62 -0.29
CA LEU A 149 -19.21 -21.97 -0.95
C LEU A 149 -19.29 -21.34 -2.35
N PHE A 150 -18.93 -20.06 -2.49
CA PHE A 150 -18.89 -19.38 -3.79
C PHE A 150 -17.93 -20.05 -4.76
N ARG A 151 -16.76 -20.47 -4.29
CA ARG A 151 -15.73 -21.14 -5.10
C ARG A 151 -15.95 -22.65 -5.26
N ARG A 152 -16.96 -23.22 -4.59
CA ARG A 152 -17.17 -24.68 -4.47
C ARG A 152 -15.92 -25.41 -3.99
N GLN A 153 -15.19 -24.78 -3.07
CA GLN A 153 -13.97 -25.29 -2.48
C GLN A 153 -14.29 -26.19 -1.27
N ASP A 154 -13.54 -27.28 -1.09
CA ASP A 154 -13.70 -28.16 0.06
C ASP A 154 -13.29 -27.47 1.38
N SER A 155 -13.65 -28.07 2.52
CA SER A 155 -13.40 -27.51 3.86
C SER A 155 -11.95 -27.62 4.33
N HIS A 156 -11.14 -28.50 3.74
CA HIS A 156 -9.80 -28.85 4.23
C HIS A 156 -8.68 -28.14 3.47
N SER A 157 -8.90 -27.75 2.22
CA SER A 157 -7.93 -27.00 1.43
C SER A 157 -7.73 -25.58 1.95
N SER A 158 -6.53 -25.04 1.74
CA SER A 158 -6.20 -23.67 2.12
C SER A 158 -7.01 -22.66 1.30
N LEU A 159 -7.63 -21.68 1.95
CA LEU A 159 -8.40 -20.64 1.28
C LEU A 159 -7.49 -19.44 0.96
N LEU A 160 -7.00 -19.39 -0.28
CA LEU A 160 -6.13 -18.32 -0.74
C LEU A 160 -6.95 -17.11 -1.23
N ARG A 161 -6.55 -15.90 -0.85
CA ARG A 161 -7.20 -14.65 -1.28
C ARG A 161 -6.21 -13.79 -2.05
N PRO A 162 -6.22 -13.86 -3.39
CA PRO A 162 -5.34 -13.01 -4.16
C PRO A 162 -5.83 -11.55 -4.08
N VAL A 163 -4.91 -10.60 -4.18
CA VAL A 163 -5.22 -9.19 -4.37
C VAL A 163 -6.00 -9.04 -5.67
N THR A 164 -7.17 -8.41 -5.65
CA THR A 164 -8.01 -8.24 -6.87
C THR A 164 -7.89 -6.86 -7.49
N SER A 165 -7.45 -5.86 -6.73
CA SER A 165 -7.37 -4.48 -7.17
C SER A 165 -6.31 -3.75 -6.35
N VAL A 166 -5.58 -2.83 -6.99
CA VAL A 166 -4.52 -2.04 -6.34
C VAL A 166 -4.90 -0.57 -6.44
N LEU A 167 -5.24 0.05 -5.29
CA LEU A 167 -5.75 1.41 -5.24
C LEU A 167 -4.98 2.27 -4.23
N PRO A 168 -3.71 2.63 -4.50
CA PRO A 168 -2.94 3.46 -3.60
C PRO A 168 -3.62 4.83 -3.39
N GLY A 169 -3.54 5.34 -2.17
CA GLY A 169 -3.99 6.68 -1.82
C GLY A 169 -2.91 7.71 -2.11
N ARG A 170 -3.31 8.90 -2.55
CA ARG A 170 -2.45 10.07 -2.65
C ARG A 170 -2.97 11.17 -1.76
N ARG A 171 -2.12 11.67 -0.87
CA ARG A 171 -2.44 12.84 -0.06
C ARG A 171 -2.18 14.11 -0.88
N ASN A 172 -3.27 14.76 -1.27
CA ASN A 172 -3.26 16.04 -1.95
C ASN A 172 -3.38 17.20 -0.95
N ASN A 173 -2.85 18.35 -1.32
CA ASN A 173 -2.96 19.58 -0.53
C ASN A 173 -3.03 20.82 -1.44
N PRO A 174 -3.76 21.88 -1.02
CA PRO A 174 -3.64 23.20 -1.62
C PRO A 174 -2.26 23.81 -1.30
N ALA A 175 -1.97 24.95 -1.89
CA ALA A 175 -0.81 25.75 -1.51
C ALA A 175 -0.98 26.31 -0.08
N GLU A 176 0.10 26.33 0.70
CA GLU A 176 0.18 27.05 1.98
C GLU A 176 1.40 27.99 1.95
N PRO A 177 1.23 29.24 1.51
CA PRO A 177 2.35 30.17 1.31
C PRO A 177 3.16 30.45 2.58
N GLU A 178 2.52 30.49 3.74
CA GLU A 178 3.17 30.77 5.03
C GLU A 178 4.15 29.67 5.46
N SER A 179 3.88 28.42 5.06
CA SER A 179 4.72 27.24 5.35
C SER A 179 5.59 26.84 4.16
N GLY A 180 5.53 27.57 3.04
CA GLY A 180 6.28 27.30 1.81
C GLY A 180 5.84 26.03 1.08
N VAL A 181 4.64 25.52 1.38
CA VAL A 181 4.10 24.29 0.76
C VAL A 181 3.45 24.63 -0.57
N LYS A 182 3.94 23.99 -1.64
CA LYS A 182 3.37 24.13 -2.99
C LYS A 182 2.11 23.28 -3.17
N PRO A 183 1.22 23.64 -4.12
CA PRO A 183 0.03 22.86 -4.38
C PRO A 183 0.36 21.48 -4.95
N LEU A 184 -0.33 20.46 -4.45
CA LEU A 184 -0.31 19.09 -4.96
C LEU A 184 -1.75 18.57 -5.02
N CYS A 185 -2.63 19.30 -5.70
CA CYS A 185 -4.07 19.06 -5.73
C CYS A 185 -4.64 18.92 -7.15
N MET A 186 -3.80 18.50 -8.11
CA MET A 186 -4.17 18.33 -9.52
C MET A 186 -5.00 17.07 -9.82
N PHE A 187 -5.06 16.12 -8.88
CA PHE A 187 -5.81 14.88 -9.06
C PHE A 187 -7.31 15.10 -8.86
N ASN A 188 -8.10 14.48 -9.72
CA ASN A 188 -9.50 14.21 -9.45
C ASN A 188 -9.63 13.08 -8.40
N PRO A 189 -10.85 12.70 -7.97
CA PRO A 189 -11.05 11.68 -6.96
C PRO A 189 -10.38 10.33 -7.24
N ILE A 190 -10.37 9.88 -8.50
CA ILE A 190 -9.81 8.58 -8.91
C ILE A 190 -9.16 8.68 -10.29
N HIS A 191 -7.84 8.46 -10.33
CA HIS A 191 -7.06 8.35 -11.55
C HIS A 191 -6.67 6.91 -11.85
N HIS A 192 -6.53 6.56 -13.13
CA HIS A 192 -5.81 5.38 -13.57
C HIS A 192 -4.52 5.83 -14.24
N MET A 193 -3.41 5.16 -13.93
CA MET A 193 -2.12 5.41 -14.57
C MET A 193 -1.60 4.14 -15.22
N ASP A 194 -1.12 4.28 -16.45
CA ASP A 194 -0.30 3.27 -17.07
C ASP A 194 1.02 3.12 -16.29
N LEU A 195 1.69 1.97 -16.44
CA LEU A 195 2.85 1.64 -15.63
C LEU A 195 3.98 2.69 -15.65
N PRO A 196 4.33 3.35 -16.77
CA PRO A 196 5.37 4.38 -16.76
C PRO A 196 5.05 5.53 -15.80
N GLU A 197 3.88 6.16 -15.94
CA GLU A 197 3.44 7.26 -15.05
C GLU A 197 3.27 6.78 -13.61
N LEU A 198 2.68 5.60 -13.41
CA LEU A 198 2.52 5.00 -12.08
C LEU A 198 3.87 4.82 -11.39
N PHE A 199 4.90 4.38 -12.11
CA PHE A 199 6.23 4.21 -11.55
C PHE A 199 6.94 5.54 -11.31
N MET A 200 6.66 6.61 -12.06
CA MET A 200 7.12 7.95 -11.67
C MET A 200 6.55 8.36 -10.30
N GLU A 201 5.25 8.10 -10.08
CA GLU A 201 4.59 8.35 -8.79
C GLU A 201 5.16 7.47 -7.67
N TYR A 202 5.43 6.19 -7.91
CA TYR A 202 6.01 5.30 -6.90
C TYR A 202 7.46 5.61 -6.57
N ILE A 203 8.26 5.99 -7.56
CA ILE A 203 9.65 6.41 -7.35
C ILE A 203 9.69 7.67 -6.49
N ALA A 204 8.83 8.64 -6.80
CA ALA A 204 8.84 9.93 -6.13
C ALA A 204 8.11 9.93 -4.78
N SER A 205 6.99 9.19 -4.64
CA SER A 205 6.15 9.13 -3.44
C SER A 205 5.96 10.51 -2.79
N ILE A 206 5.38 11.42 -3.57
CA ILE A 206 5.37 12.87 -3.29
C ILE A 206 4.40 13.19 -2.15
N THR A 207 4.80 14.10 -1.28
CA THR A 207 3.97 14.62 -0.18
C THR A 207 4.18 16.13 0.01
N GLY A 208 3.12 16.86 0.39
CA GLY A 208 3.23 18.27 0.75
C GLY A 208 3.86 18.54 2.12
N LYS A 209 4.09 17.50 2.93
CA LYS A 209 4.79 17.63 4.22
C LYS A 209 6.31 17.68 4.00
N SER A 210 7.00 18.54 4.76
CA SER A 210 8.46 18.71 4.71
C SER A 210 8.98 19.02 3.30
N PRO A 211 8.56 20.15 2.69
CA PRO A 211 8.93 20.48 1.32
C PRO A 211 10.45 20.60 1.16
N SER A 212 10.97 20.00 0.10
CA SER A 212 12.37 20.16 -0.31
C SER A 212 12.58 21.51 -1.03
N THR A 213 13.80 21.77 -1.51
CA THR A 213 14.11 22.96 -2.32
C THR A 213 13.28 23.06 -3.61
N THR A 214 12.66 21.95 -4.07
CA THR A 214 11.79 21.94 -5.26
C THR A 214 10.32 22.28 -4.93
N GLY A 215 9.94 22.28 -3.66
CA GLY A 215 8.61 22.68 -3.16
C GLY A 215 7.69 21.52 -2.75
N ALA A 216 8.11 20.26 -2.96
CA ALA A 216 7.45 19.08 -2.40
C ALA A 216 8.44 18.17 -1.66
N GLY A 217 7.94 17.43 -0.68
CA GLY A 217 8.66 16.36 0.00
C GLY A 217 8.54 15.03 -0.75
N SER A 218 9.43 14.10 -0.45
CA SER A 218 9.40 12.72 -0.96
C SER A 218 9.54 11.77 0.22
N GLU A 219 8.71 10.73 0.27
CA GLU A 219 8.84 9.63 1.24
C GLU A 219 9.81 8.54 0.75
N GLY A 220 10.47 8.76 -0.38
CA GLY A 220 11.30 7.78 -1.07
C GLY A 220 10.48 6.70 -1.76
N ALA A 221 11.14 5.85 -2.55
CA ALA A 221 10.49 4.86 -3.39
C ALA A 221 9.50 3.97 -2.59
N LEU A 222 8.25 3.87 -3.06
CA LEU A 222 7.12 3.17 -2.41
C LEU A 222 6.85 3.59 -0.96
N THR A 223 7.13 4.85 -0.59
CA THR A 223 7.05 5.34 0.81
C THR A 223 8.00 4.63 1.79
N LYS A 224 9.01 3.91 1.27
CA LYS A 224 9.94 3.09 2.07
C LYS A 224 11.29 3.74 2.33
N GLY A 225 11.48 5.02 2.01
CA GLY A 225 12.75 5.73 2.24
C GLY A 225 13.32 5.54 3.65
N PRO A 226 12.53 5.71 4.73
CA PRO A 226 12.99 5.50 6.11
C PRO A 226 13.20 4.04 6.52
N PHE A 227 12.75 3.08 5.70
CA PHE A 227 12.63 1.65 6.08
C PHE A 227 13.42 0.70 5.19
N ASN A 228 14.16 1.23 4.21
CA ASN A 228 14.96 0.43 3.29
C ASN A 228 16.45 0.68 3.51
N ALA A 229 17.15 -0.33 4.03
CA ALA A 229 18.59 -0.30 4.25
C ALA A 229 19.41 -0.72 3.00
N LEU A 230 18.74 -1.04 1.88
CA LEU A 230 19.34 -1.44 0.62
C LEU A 230 19.03 -0.39 -0.48
N LEU A 231 19.60 -0.60 -1.67
CA LEU A 231 19.31 0.24 -2.82
C LEU A 231 17.81 0.16 -3.18
N PRO A 232 17.08 1.30 -3.23
CA PRO A 232 15.65 1.30 -3.53
C PRO A 232 15.31 0.69 -4.90
N ILE A 233 16.25 0.68 -5.84
CA ILE A 233 16.07 0.11 -7.18
C ILE A 233 15.72 -1.38 -7.15
N TYR A 234 16.16 -2.13 -6.13
CA TYR A 234 15.81 -3.54 -5.98
C TYR A 234 14.31 -3.73 -5.74
N ASP A 235 13.73 -2.87 -4.90
CA ASP A 235 12.28 -2.85 -4.65
C ASP A 235 11.53 -2.36 -5.88
N MET A 236 12.08 -1.40 -6.63
CA MET A 236 11.45 -0.91 -7.87
C MET A 236 11.39 -1.99 -8.93
N ASN A 237 12.50 -2.71 -9.16
CA ASN A 237 12.54 -3.85 -10.07
C ASN A 237 11.52 -4.92 -9.66
N ASN A 238 11.47 -5.28 -8.38
CA ASN A 238 10.51 -6.26 -7.86
C ASN A 238 9.05 -5.80 -8.03
N ALA A 239 8.77 -4.53 -7.74
CA ALA A 239 7.44 -3.95 -7.91
C ALA A 239 7.04 -3.99 -9.38
N LEU A 240 7.91 -3.59 -10.32
CA LEU A 240 7.57 -3.59 -11.75
C LEU A 240 7.28 -5.02 -12.23
N VAL A 241 8.14 -5.97 -11.88
CA VAL A 241 7.90 -7.38 -12.21
C VAL A 241 6.58 -7.87 -11.61
N SER A 242 6.21 -7.45 -10.40
CA SER A 242 4.90 -7.78 -9.82
C SER A 242 3.75 -7.30 -10.71
N TYR A 243 3.77 -6.04 -11.13
CA TYR A 243 2.73 -5.46 -11.97
C TYR A 243 2.65 -6.15 -13.34
N LEU A 244 3.79 -6.39 -13.97
CA LEU A 244 3.87 -7.06 -15.26
C LEU A 244 3.45 -8.54 -15.16
N ALA A 245 3.86 -9.25 -14.12
CA ALA A 245 3.54 -10.66 -13.94
C ALA A 245 2.05 -10.88 -13.65
N THR A 246 1.40 -9.98 -12.91
CA THR A 246 -0.02 -10.10 -12.55
C THR A 246 -0.96 -9.39 -13.53
N GLU A 247 -0.44 -8.46 -14.34
CA GLU A 247 -1.22 -7.58 -15.24
C GLU A 247 -2.36 -6.84 -14.52
N GLN A 248 -2.09 -6.44 -13.27
CA GLN A 248 -3.10 -5.77 -12.46
C GLN A 248 -3.00 -4.26 -12.64
N PRO A 249 -4.10 -3.58 -13.00
CA PRO A 249 -4.11 -2.13 -13.11
C PRO A 249 -4.04 -1.50 -11.72
N ALA A 250 -3.55 -0.25 -11.66
CA ALA A 250 -3.60 0.57 -10.46
C ALA A 250 -4.49 1.80 -10.65
N PHE A 251 -5.14 2.21 -9.56
CA PHE A 251 -5.93 3.44 -9.51
C PHE A 251 -5.48 4.31 -8.34
N ILE A 252 -5.06 5.54 -8.62
CA ILE A 252 -4.68 6.50 -7.57
C ILE A 252 -5.94 7.16 -7.03
N THR A 253 -6.12 7.16 -5.72
CA THR A 253 -7.31 7.72 -5.06
C THR A 253 -6.94 8.95 -4.24
N ALA A 254 -7.70 10.04 -4.40
CA ALA A 254 -7.43 11.29 -3.71
C ALA A 254 -7.77 11.21 -2.22
N ALA A 255 -6.89 11.74 -1.38
CA ALA A 255 -7.12 12.01 0.03
C ALA A 255 -6.68 13.45 0.37
N GLY A 256 -7.25 14.04 1.40
CA GLY A 256 -7.04 15.43 1.78
C GLY A 256 -7.88 16.37 0.93
N TYR A 257 -7.49 16.59 -0.33
CA TYR A 257 -8.09 17.59 -1.22
C TYR A 257 -8.29 17.09 -2.67
N VAL A 258 -9.27 17.69 -3.36
CA VAL A 258 -9.50 17.58 -4.80
C VAL A 258 -9.55 19.00 -5.37
N GLY A 259 -8.49 19.41 -6.07
CA GLY A 259 -8.26 20.83 -6.35
C GLY A 259 -8.01 21.67 -5.08
N PRO A 260 -7.81 22.99 -5.22
CA PRO A 260 -7.51 23.85 -4.08
C PRO A 260 -8.68 24.06 -3.13
N ASN A 261 -9.93 23.86 -3.58
CA ASN A 261 -11.11 24.33 -2.86
C ASN A 261 -11.89 23.22 -2.14
N TYR A 262 -11.81 21.96 -2.60
CA TYR A 262 -12.57 20.86 -1.99
C TYR A 262 -11.70 20.02 -1.07
N ARG A 263 -11.93 20.18 0.23
CA ARG A 263 -11.41 19.27 1.26
C ARG A 263 -12.27 18.02 1.31
N VAL A 264 -11.67 16.87 1.07
CA VAL A 264 -12.33 15.55 1.06
C VAL A 264 -11.82 14.62 2.18
N ASP A 265 -10.79 15.02 2.92
CA ASP A 265 -10.15 14.22 3.98
C ASP A 265 -9.96 12.74 3.55
N HIS A 266 -10.75 11.81 4.07
CA HIS A 266 -10.73 10.39 3.67
C HIS A 266 -12.05 9.90 3.05
N ASP A 267 -12.97 10.80 2.70
CA ASP A 267 -14.29 10.44 2.18
C ASP A 267 -14.18 9.61 0.90
N VAL A 268 -13.31 10.02 -0.04
CA VAL A 268 -13.05 9.26 -1.26
C VAL A 268 -12.39 7.91 -0.93
N SER A 269 -11.41 7.90 -0.02
CA SER A 269 -10.70 6.67 0.39
C SER A 269 -11.66 5.61 0.95
N LEU A 270 -12.65 6.01 1.74
CA LEU A 270 -13.66 5.11 2.31
C LEU A 270 -14.67 4.58 1.27
N LEU A 271 -14.96 5.37 0.22
CA LEU A 271 -15.90 4.97 -0.83
C LEU A 271 -15.31 4.01 -1.86
N VAL A 272 -14.00 4.07 -2.10
CA VAL A 272 -13.32 3.24 -3.09
C VAL A 272 -13.60 1.74 -2.93
N PRO A 273 -13.39 1.09 -1.75
CA PRO A 273 -13.68 -0.33 -1.61
C PRO A 273 -15.16 -0.65 -1.79
N GLU A 274 -16.06 0.26 -1.41
CA GLU A 274 -17.51 0.12 -1.58
C GLU A 274 -17.89 0.14 -3.07
N ILE A 275 -17.27 0.99 -3.88
CA ILE A 275 -17.52 1.04 -5.32
C ILE A 275 -16.92 -0.20 -5.99
N TRP A 276 -15.65 -0.51 -5.72
CA TRP A 276 -14.92 -1.60 -6.38
C TRP A 276 -15.53 -2.98 -6.10
N CYS A 277 -15.95 -3.25 -4.86
CA CYS A 277 -16.55 -4.55 -4.51
C CYS A 277 -17.92 -4.78 -5.18
N ARG A 278 -18.55 -3.72 -5.71
CA ARG A 278 -19.81 -3.78 -6.45
C ARG A 278 -19.61 -3.79 -7.96
N MET A 279 -18.38 -3.82 -8.46
CA MET A 279 -18.05 -3.91 -9.89
C MET A 279 -17.83 -5.36 -10.32
N ARG A 280 -18.19 -5.67 -11.56
CA ARG A 280 -17.82 -6.93 -12.20
C ARG A 280 -16.33 -6.89 -12.60
N PRO A 281 -15.66 -8.03 -12.77
CA PRO A 281 -14.24 -8.06 -13.14
C PRO A 281 -13.93 -7.22 -14.39
N GLU A 282 -14.75 -7.32 -15.44
CA GLU A 282 -14.58 -6.54 -16.67
C GLU A 282 -14.81 -5.04 -16.47
N GLU A 283 -15.67 -4.68 -15.51
CA GLU A 283 -15.95 -3.26 -15.21
C GLU A 283 -14.77 -2.61 -14.47
N ALA A 284 -13.91 -3.40 -13.82
CA ALA A 284 -12.70 -2.93 -13.13
C ALA A 284 -11.45 -2.89 -14.03
N ASP A 285 -11.56 -3.29 -15.30
CA ASP A 285 -10.48 -3.22 -16.29
C ASP A 285 -10.42 -1.80 -16.91
N PRO A 286 -9.31 -1.05 -16.77
CA PRO A 286 -9.19 0.28 -17.34
C PRO A 286 -9.34 0.31 -18.87
N ARG A 287 -8.93 -0.74 -19.60
CA ARG A 287 -9.10 -0.78 -21.06
C ARG A 287 -10.59 -0.78 -21.42
N TRP A 288 -11.37 -1.57 -20.70
CA TRP A 288 -12.82 -1.58 -20.83
C TRP A 288 -13.41 -0.24 -20.42
N MET A 289 -12.95 0.35 -19.32
CA MET A 289 -13.41 1.67 -18.87
C MET A 289 -13.17 2.77 -19.92
N ILE A 290 -11.97 2.82 -20.51
CA ILE A 290 -11.60 3.78 -21.57
C ILE A 290 -12.50 3.58 -22.78
N GLN A 291 -12.66 2.35 -23.27
CA GLN A 291 -13.51 2.04 -24.44
C GLN A 291 -14.96 2.49 -24.24
N HIS A 292 -15.46 2.45 -23.01
CA HIS A 292 -16.83 2.82 -22.68
C HIS A 292 -16.97 4.27 -22.18
N GLY A 293 -15.90 5.07 -22.15
CA GLY A 293 -15.92 6.48 -21.75
C GLY A 293 -16.10 6.70 -20.24
N TYR A 294 -15.71 5.73 -19.42
CA TYR A 294 -15.66 5.86 -17.95
C TYR A 294 -14.34 6.43 -17.45
N LEU A 295 -13.29 6.35 -18.26
CA LEU A 295 -12.01 7.02 -18.06
C LEU A 295 -11.73 7.94 -19.24
N GLU A 296 -11.24 9.14 -18.96
CA GLU A 296 -10.73 10.07 -19.98
C GLU A 296 -9.23 10.29 -19.78
N LYS A 297 -8.47 10.35 -20.88
CA LYS A 297 -7.04 10.63 -20.85
C LYS A 297 -6.83 12.13 -20.60
N LEU A 298 -5.83 12.47 -19.80
CA LEU A 298 -5.32 13.84 -19.75
C LEU A 298 -4.23 13.99 -20.82
N ASP A 299 -4.36 15.00 -21.67
CA ASP A 299 -3.37 15.32 -22.70
C ASP A 299 -2.59 16.57 -22.31
N ASP A 300 -1.34 16.66 -22.77
CA ASP A 300 -0.57 17.89 -22.67
C ASP A 300 -1.28 19.03 -23.41
N PHE A 301 -1.21 20.23 -22.86
CA PHE A 301 -1.82 21.41 -23.46
C PHE A 301 -0.93 22.65 -23.35
N GLU A 302 -1.17 23.65 -24.20
CA GLU A 302 -0.45 24.93 -24.16
C GLU A 302 -1.17 25.93 -23.27
N TYR A 303 -0.42 26.58 -22.37
CA TYR A 303 -0.91 27.67 -21.55
C TYR A 303 0.15 28.77 -21.44
N ASN A 304 -0.20 30.01 -21.80
CA ASN A 304 0.72 31.15 -21.83
C ASN A 304 2.05 30.88 -22.58
N GLY A 305 1.98 30.07 -23.66
CA GLY A 305 3.14 29.72 -24.50
C GLY A 305 4.09 28.69 -23.89
N LYS A 306 3.66 27.97 -22.83
CA LYS A 306 4.35 26.82 -22.25
C LYS A 306 3.48 25.58 -22.35
N THR A 307 4.11 24.45 -22.66
CA THR A 307 3.48 23.13 -22.60
C THR A 307 3.32 22.69 -21.14
N VAL A 308 2.08 22.42 -20.72
CA VAL A 308 1.72 21.82 -19.44
C VAL A 308 1.66 20.30 -19.60
N LYS A 309 2.45 19.57 -18.80
CA LYS A 309 2.57 18.11 -18.89
C LYS A 309 1.48 17.34 -18.13
N ALA A 310 0.22 17.64 -18.43
CA ALA A 310 -0.93 17.01 -17.77
C ALA A 310 -1.06 15.50 -18.06
N SER A 311 -0.46 15.01 -19.15
CA SER A 311 -0.42 13.57 -19.47
C SER A 311 0.24 12.70 -18.41
N LEU A 312 1.11 13.28 -17.57
CA LEU A 312 1.72 12.59 -16.42
C LEU A 312 0.69 12.11 -15.38
N LEU A 313 -0.53 12.66 -15.40
CA LEU A 313 -1.62 12.23 -14.53
C LEU A 313 -2.40 11.02 -15.08
N GLY A 314 -2.06 10.53 -16.27
CA GLY A 314 -2.70 9.39 -16.92
C GLY A 314 -4.15 9.67 -17.31
N TYR A 315 -5.05 8.87 -16.75
CA TYR A 315 -6.48 8.91 -16.98
C TYR A 315 -7.22 9.26 -15.70
N ARG A 316 -8.43 9.82 -15.83
CA ARG A 316 -9.29 10.15 -14.69
C ARG A 316 -10.71 9.68 -14.90
N ILE A 317 -11.44 9.42 -13.81
CA ILE A 317 -12.87 9.05 -13.90
C ILE A 317 -13.72 10.20 -14.47
N THR A 318 -14.74 9.84 -15.25
CA THR A 318 -15.69 10.78 -15.88
C THR A 318 -16.99 10.92 -15.09
N ASP A 319 -17.83 11.88 -15.47
CA ASP A 319 -19.23 11.99 -14.99
C ASP A 319 -20.01 10.70 -15.24
N LYS A 320 -19.75 10.04 -16.37
CA LYS A 320 -20.35 8.75 -16.73
C LYS A 320 -19.93 7.64 -15.76
N PHE A 321 -18.68 7.62 -15.29
CA PHE A 321 -18.23 6.69 -14.25
C PHE A 321 -19.03 6.88 -12.97
N VAL A 322 -19.14 8.15 -12.53
CA VAL A 322 -19.90 8.51 -11.32
C VAL A 322 -21.34 8.03 -11.45
N ARG A 323 -22.03 8.40 -12.53
CA ARG A 323 -23.43 8.02 -12.75
C ARG A 323 -23.66 6.51 -12.68
N ILE A 324 -22.78 5.68 -13.25
CA ILE A 324 -22.98 4.23 -13.36
C ILE A 324 -22.50 3.46 -12.12
N PHE A 325 -21.33 3.79 -11.58
CA PHE A 325 -20.71 3.03 -10.49
C PHE A 325 -21.03 3.62 -9.13
N PHE A 326 -21.01 4.94 -8.96
CA PHE A 326 -21.46 5.55 -7.71
C PHE A 326 -22.98 5.38 -7.54
N GLY A 327 -23.74 5.24 -8.62
CA GLY A 327 -25.17 4.90 -8.58
C GLY A 327 -25.49 3.55 -7.89
N ARG A 328 -24.50 2.70 -7.64
CA ARG A 328 -24.64 1.44 -6.88
C ARG A 328 -24.58 1.65 -5.36
N VAL A 329 -24.17 2.83 -4.93
CA VAL A 329 -24.00 3.23 -3.51
C VAL A 329 -24.93 4.40 -3.18
N PHE A 330 -25.06 5.36 -4.10
CA PHE A 330 -25.81 6.61 -3.90
C PHE A 330 -27.04 6.68 -4.80
N ASN A 331 -28.13 7.22 -4.25
CA ASN A 331 -29.36 7.47 -5.03
C ASN A 331 -29.19 8.59 -6.06
N ASN A 332 -28.38 9.61 -5.75
CA ASN A 332 -28.08 10.75 -6.62
C ASN A 332 -26.56 10.89 -6.78
N PRO A 333 -25.91 10.04 -7.59
CA PRO A 333 -24.44 10.01 -7.69
C PRO A 333 -23.86 11.33 -8.23
N GLU A 334 -24.58 12.03 -9.10
CA GLU A 334 -24.13 13.28 -9.74
C GLU A 334 -24.05 14.47 -8.77
N THR A 335 -24.69 14.39 -7.61
CA THR A 335 -24.55 15.41 -6.54
C THR A 335 -23.39 15.11 -5.59
N VAL A 336 -22.77 13.94 -5.69
CA VAL A 336 -21.65 13.53 -4.81
C VAL A 336 -20.34 14.17 -5.29
N LEU A 337 -20.09 14.11 -6.60
CA LEU A 337 -18.90 14.69 -7.23
C LEU A 337 -19.37 15.63 -8.35
N ASN A 338 -19.15 16.93 -8.17
CA ASN A 338 -19.50 17.93 -9.17
C ASN A 338 -18.42 18.05 -10.26
N GLU A 339 -18.67 18.88 -11.27
CA GLU A 339 -17.74 19.05 -12.39
C GLU A 339 -16.37 19.58 -11.95
N GLU A 340 -16.31 20.51 -11.00
CA GLU A 340 -15.06 21.07 -10.48
C GLU A 340 -14.21 20.05 -9.71
N MET A 341 -14.84 19.06 -9.06
CA MET A 341 -14.11 17.93 -8.45
C MET A 341 -13.60 16.96 -9.51
N LEU A 342 -14.40 16.67 -10.55
CA LEU A 342 -13.99 15.80 -11.65
C LEU A 342 -12.91 16.44 -12.54
N LYS A 343 -12.91 17.78 -12.62
CA LYS A 343 -11.99 18.61 -13.39
C LYS A 343 -11.35 19.69 -12.52
N PRO A 344 -10.37 19.34 -11.65
CA PRO A 344 -9.77 20.27 -10.70
C PRO A 344 -9.19 21.55 -11.33
N GLU A 345 -8.78 21.49 -12.60
CA GLU A 345 -8.30 22.63 -13.38
C GLU A 345 -9.34 23.76 -13.54
N LEU A 346 -10.64 23.46 -13.36
CA LEU A 346 -11.70 24.47 -13.39
C LEU A 346 -11.75 25.31 -12.12
N GLN A 347 -11.23 24.80 -11.00
CA GLN A 347 -11.22 25.54 -9.73
C GLN A 347 -10.20 26.69 -9.77
N ASP A 348 -9.00 26.40 -10.29
CA ASP A 348 -7.93 27.36 -10.53
C ASP A 348 -6.87 26.74 -11.45
N MET A 349 -6.77 27.27 -12.68
CA MET A 349 -5.84 26.79 -13.70
C MET A 349 -4.37 27.03 -13.32
N GLU A 350 -4.04 28.17 -12.71
CA GLU A 350 -2.65 28.49 -12.35
C GLU A 350 -2.17 27.57 -11.22
N THR A 351 -3.02 27.32 -10.23
CA THR A 351 -2.74 26.35 -9.16
C THR A 351 -2.59 24.92 -9.71
N PHE A 352 -3.41 24.53 -10.69
CA PHE A 352 -3.29 23.24 -11.36
C PHE A 352 -1.93 23.10 -12.07
N ILE A 353 -1.52 24.13 -12.82
CA ILE A 353 -0.24 24.17 -13.54
C ILE A 353 0.95 24.14 -12.57
N GLU A 354 0.93 24.95 -11.51
CA GLU A 354 1.98 24.94 -10.48
C GLU A 354 2.11 23.55 -9.83
N GLY A 355 0.99 22.86 -9.63
CA GLY A 355 0.98 21.48 -9.15
C GLY A 355 1.68 20.52 -10.10
N ILE A 356 1.39 20.58 -11.41
CA ILE A 356 2.07 19.77 -12.43
C ILE A 356 3.58 20.04 -12.43
N GLU A 357 3.98 21.31 -12.45
CA GLU A 357 5.40 21.71 -12.44
C GLU A 357 6.11 21.20 -11.17
N THR A 358 5.43 21.26 -10.02
CA THR A 358 5.94 20.74 -8.75
C THR A 358 6.12 19.22 -8.80
N THR A 359 5.15 18.48 -9.36
CA THR A 359 5.26 17.03 -9.57
C THR A 359 6.45 16.68 -10.46
N GLN A 360 6.64 17.39 -11.58
CA GLN A 360 7.77 17.16 -12.48
C GLN A 360 9.12 17.41 -11.79
N ALA A 361 9.22 18.50 -11.01
CA ALA A 361 10.44 18.79 -10.26
C ALA A 361 10.73 17.71 -9.20
N ALA A 362 9.70 17.20 -8.54
CA ALA A 362 9.82 16.12 -7.57
C ALA A 362 10.22 14.79 -8.22
N HIS A 363 9.62 14.44 -9.38
CA HIS A 363 10.03 13.27 -10.18
C HIS A 363 11.52 13.35 -10.55
N LYS A 364 11.96 14.48 -11.10
CA LYS A 364 13.36 14.69 -11.48
C LYS A 364 14.31 14.54 -10.29
N MET A 365 13.99 15.17 -9.16
CA MET A 365 14.81 15.09 -7.94
C MET A 365 14.88 13.65 -7.39
N ALA A 366 13.75 12.95 -7.35
CA ALA A 366 13.72 11.56 -6.88
C ALA A 366 14.54 10.64 -7.79
N ALA A 367 14.42 10.81 -9.11
CA ALA A 367 15.17 10.03 -10.09
C ALA A 367 16.67 10.34 -10.08
N GLN A 368 17.07 11.60 -9.83
CA GLN A 368 18.48 12.00 -9.75
C GLN A 368 19.27 11.22 -8.71
N ASN A 369 18.65 10.85 -7.57
CA ASN A 369 19.30 10.07 -6.53
C ASN A 369 19.87 8.73 -7.05
N TYR A 370 19.22 8.09 -8.03
CA TYR A 370 19.66 6.82 -8.62
C TYR A 370 20.90 6.98 -9.51
N PHE A 371 21.11 8.18 -10.08
CA PHE A 371 22.33 8.51 -10.81
C PHE A 371 23.46 8.84 -9.84
N ASP A 372 23.15 9.60 -8.80
CA ASP A 372 24.13 10.09 -7.83
C ASP A 372 24.78 8.95 -7.03
N ASP A 373 24.02 7.89 -6.72
CA ASP A 373 24.52 6.69 -6.04
C ASP A 373 24.91 5.54 -6.98
N GLY A 374 24.75 5.72 -8.30
CA GLY A 374 25.03 4.73 -9.34
C GLY A 374 24.06 3.54 -9.39
N SER A 375 23.00 3.53 -8.58
CA SER A 375 22.02 2.43 -8.53
C SER A 375 21.20 2.30 -9.82
N ILE A 376 21.21 3.30 -10.70
CA ILE A 376 20.64 3.20 -12.05
C ILE A 376 21.22 2.04 -12.86
N GLU A 377 22.47 1.64 -12.64
CA GLU A 377 23.06 0.49 -13.34
C GLU A 377 22.45 -0.86 -12.92
N GLN A 378 21.73 -0.88 -11.79
CA GLN A 378 20.99 -2.04 -11.31
C GLN A 378 19.51 -2.01 -11.73
N ALA A 379 19.05 -0.94 -12.38
CA ALA A 379 17.68 -0.81 -12.86
C ALA A 379 17.42 -1.79 -14.01
N CYS A 380 16.27 -2.49 -13.98
CA CYS A 380 15.84 -3.24 -15.16
C CYS A 380 15.59 -2.27 -16.34
N PRO A 381 15.69 -2.73 -17.60
CA PRO A 381 15.68 -1.84 -18.76
C PRO A 381 14.50 -0.84 -18.81
N PRO A 382 13.24 -1.23 -18.51
CA PRO A 382 12.12 -0.27 -18.52
C PRO A 382 12.30 0.86 -17.50
N LEU A 383 12.77 0.53 -16.29
CA LEU A 383 13.00 1.52 -15.23
C LEU A 383 14.24 2.37 -15.50
N LYS A 384 15.29 1.81 -16.11
CA LYS A 384 16.45 2.58 -16.57
C LYS A 384 16.02 3.67 -17.54
N ALA A 385 15.23 3.30 -18.57
CA ALA A 385 14.68 4.27 -19.52
C ALA A 385 13.80 5.33 -18.85
N LEU A 386 12.93 4.91 -17.92
CA LEU A 386 12.06 5.82 -17.18
C LEU A 386 12.83 6.83 -16.33
N LEU A 387 13.85 6.37 -15.58
CA LEU A 387 14.71 7.24 -14.76
C LEU A 387 15.45 8.27 -15.62
N HIS A 388 15.96 7.87 -16.79
CA HIS A 388 16.56 8.82 -17.74
C HIS A 388 15.54 9.86 -18.24
N ILE A 389 14.29 9.47 -18.50
CA ILE A 389 13.24 10.41 -18.90
C ILE A 389 12.90 11.37 -17.76
N MET A 390 12.77 10.89 -16.53
CA MET A 390 12.49 11.74 -15.38
C MET A 390 13.58 12.80 -15.16
N VAL A 391 14.84 12.48 -15.42
CA VAL A 391 15.98 13.42 -15.22
C VAL A 391 16.24 14.31 -16.43
N ASN A 392 16.31 13.71 -17.63
CA ASN A 392 16.80 14.33 -18.85
C ASN A 392 15.69 14.70 -19.84
N GLY A 393 14.45 14.25 -19.59
CA GLY A 393 13.31 14.38 -20.51
C GLY A 393 13.31 13.39 -21.67
N HIS A 394 14.37 12.59 -21.85
CA HIS A 394 14.46 11.59 -22.91
C HIS A 394 15.39 10.42 -22.52
N TYR A 395 15.24 9.31 -23.25
CA TYR A 395 16.16 8.17 -23.23
C TYR A 395 16.44 7.75 -24.68
N GLU A 396 17.69 7.80 -25.12
CA GLU A 396 18.09 7.46 -26.50
C GLU A 396 17.28 8.23 -27.59
N GLY A 397 16.94 9.49 -27.33
CA GLY A 397 16.11 10.33 -28.21
C GLY A 397 14.60 10.07 -28.14
N LYS A 398 14.16 9.10 -27.33
CA LYS A 398 12.75 8.77 -27.08
C LYS A 398 12.23 9.48 -25.83
N THR A 399 10.96 9.81 -25.85
CA THR A 399 10.15 10.38 -24.78
C THR A 399 9.23 9.32 -24.16
N LEU A 400 8.41 9.74 -23.20
CA LEU A 400 7.46 8.84 -22.53
C LEU A 400 6.38 8.30 -23.48
N ASP A 401 6.04 9.05 -24.53
CA ASP A 401 4.97 8.70 -25.47
C ASP A 401 5.42 7.76 -26.60
N ASP A 402 6.72 7.48 -26.69
CA ASP A 402 7.25 6.63 -27.74
C ASP A 402 6.75 5.18 -27.58
N PRO A 403 6.12 4.59 -28.62
CA PRO A 403 5.54 3.24 -28.54
C PRO A 403 6.55 2.16 -28.15
N GLU A 404 7.81 2.29 -28.59
CA GLU A 404 8.87 1.36 -28.23
C GLU A 404 9.18 1.35 -26.73
N LEU A 405 9.09 2.51 -26.07
CA LEU A 405 9.28 2.61 -24.63
C LEU A 405 8.09 2.04 -23.88
N ARG A 406 6.87 2.40 -24.30
CA ARG A 406 5.63 1.85 -23.73
C ARG A 406 5.60 0.32 -23.82
N ALA A 407 6.08 -0.24 -24.93
CA ALA A 407 6.18 -1.69 -25.14
C ALA A 407 7.11 -2.40 -24.13
N MET A 408 8.08 -1.70 -23.53
CA MET A 408 8.93 -2.28 -22.49
C MET A 408 8.17 -2.59 -21.19
N PHE A 409 7.01 -1.96 -20.99
CA PHE A 409 6.14 -2.12 -19.82
C PHE A 409 5.00 -3.13 -20.07
N THR A 410 5.23 -4.13 -20.91
CA THR A 410 4.28 -5.24 -21.13
C THR A 410 4.81 -6.54 -20.55
N ARG A 411 3.88 -7.44 -20.20
CA ARG A 411 4.22 -8.75 -19.68
C ARG A 411 4.98 -9.57 -20.72
N GLU A 412 4.54 -9.50 -21.98
CA GLU A 412 5.14 -10.19 -23.11
C GLU A 412 6.62 -9.78 -23.26
N ALA A 413 6.91 -8.48 -23.28
CA ALA A 413 8.27 -7.98 -23.38
C ALA A 413 9.14 -8.43 -22.20
N MET A 414 8.59 -8.43 -20.97
CA MET A 414 9.30 -8.95 -19.81
C MET A 414 9.62 -10.44 -19.95
N LEU A 415 8.66 -11.28 -20.32
CA LEU A 415 8.86 -12.74 -20.43
C LEU A 415 9.88 -13.12 -21.51
N GLU A 416 9.92 -12.39 -22.63
CA GLU A 416 10.85 -12.63 -23.72
C GLU A 416 12.27 -12.12 -23.42
N SER A 417 12.39 -11.15 -22.51
CA SER A 417 13.64 -10.47 -22.19
C SER A 417 14.67 -11.35 -21.49
N ASP A 418 15.95 -11.06 -21.74
CA ASP A 418 17.05 -11.74 -21.07
C ASP A 418 17.21 -11.29 -19.61
N TRP A 419 16.89 -10.03 -19.29
CA TRP A 419 16.98 -9.53 -17.91
C TRP A 419 16.02 -10.24 -16.97
N TYR A 420 14.81 -10.61 -17.42
CA TYR A 420 13.89 -11.38 -16.60
C TYR A 420 14.36 -12.83 -16.44
N LYS A 421 14.85 -13.46 -17.51
CA LYS A 421 15.43 -14.82 -17.44
C LYS A 421 16.60 -14.88 -16.46
N GLU A 422 17.46 -13.86 -16.47
CA GLU A 422 18.58 -13.74 -15.53
C GLU A 422 18.10 -13.67 -14.08
N ARG A 423 16.98 -12.98 -13.81
CA ARG A 423 16.36 -12.98 -12.47
C ARG A 423 15.88 -14.35 -12.02
N LEU A 424 15.35 -15.16 -12.94
CA LEU A 424 14.90 -16.53 -12.63
C LEU A 424 16.10 -17.44 -12.35
N VAL A 425 17.19 -17.29 -13.10
CA VAL A 425 18.45 -18.01 -12.85
C VAL A 425 19.03 -17.61 -11.49
N SER A 426 19.11 -16.31 -11.20
CA SER A 426 19.57 -15.80 -9.90
C SER A 426 18.72 -16.34 -8.72
N GLN A 427 17.42 -16.50 -8.91
CA GLN A 427 16.53 -17.12 -7.92
C GLN A 427 16.89 -18.61 -7.71
N GLN A 428 17.00 -19.37 -8.80
CA GLN A 428 17.38 -20.78 -8.74
C GLN A 428 18.73 -20.98 -8.04
N GLU A 429 19.75 -20.18 -8.38
CA GLU A 429 21.06 -20.25 -7.74
C GLU A 429 21.00 -19.99 -6.24
N ALA A 430 20.22 -18.98 -5.82
CA ALA A 430 20.00 -18.67 -4.42
C ALA A 430 19.29 -19.81 -3.68
N ASP A 431 18.28 -20.43 -4.31
CA ASP A 431 17.56 -21.57 -3.74
C ASP A 431 18.44 -22.82 -3.62
N ILE A 432 19.25 -23.13 -4.64
CA ILE A 432 20.23 -24.22 -4.58
C ILE A 432 21.21 -23.99 -3.42
N ALA A 433 21.75 -22.78 -3.31
CA ALA A 433 22.67 -22.43 -2.23
C ALA A 433 22.00 -22.53 -0.85
N ALA A 434 20.76 -22.05 -0.71
CA ALA A 434 20.01 -22.11 0.54
C ALA A 434 19.70 -23.55 0.96
N TRP A 435 19.15 -24.36 0.07
CA TRP A 435 18.82 -25.76 0.35
C TRP A 435 20.07 -26.63 0.54
N GLY A 436 21.18 -26.31 -0.13
CA GLY A 436 22.49 -26.89 0.15
C GLY A 436 22.92 -26.66 1.61
N ARG A 437 22.85 -25.40 2.07
CA ARG A 437 23.15 -25.06 3.48
C ARG A 437 22.22 -25.77 4.46
N HIS A 438 20.92 -25.90 4.15
CA HIS A 438 19.98 -26.63 5.01
C HIS A 438 20.34 -28.12 5.12
N VAL A 439 20.65 -28.77 4.00
CA VAL A 439 21.07 -30.18 3.97
C VAL A 439 22.34 -30.38 4.78
N ASP A 440 23.34 -29.52 4.61
CA ASP A 440 24.62 -29.63 5.32
C ASP A 440 24.46 -29.37 6.81
N TYR A 441 23.66 -28.38 7.20
CA TYR A 441 23.34 -28.11 8.59
C TYR A 441 22.69 -29.32 9.28
N LEU A 442 21.68 -29.93 8.65
CA LEU A 442 20.97 -31.08 9.21
C LEU A 442 21.86 -32.33 9.29
N LYS A 443 22.72 -32.57 8.30
CA LYS A 443 23.74 -33.63 8.36
C LYS A 443 24.70 -33.42 9.53
N ASN A 444 25.24 -32.21 9.67
CA ASN A 444 26.17 -31.87 10.74
C ASN A 444 25.51 -31.96 12.13
N PHE A 445 24.22 -31.63 12.23
CA PHE A 445 23.45 -31.80 13.45
C PHE A 445 23.30 -33.29 13.83
N LEU A 446 22.97 -34.15 12.86
CA LEU A 446 22.82 -35.59 13.06
C LEU A 446 24.13 -36.31 13.37
N ALA A 447 25.26 -35.80 12.89
CA ALA A 447 26.58 -36.38 13.14
C ALA A 447 27.09 -36.19 14.59
N LYS A 448 26.39 -35.41 15.42
CA LYS A 448 26.78 -35.19 16.82
C LYS A 448 26.17 -36.27 17.70
N ASP A 449 26.99 -37.17 18.26
CA ASP A 449 26.53 -38.24 19.16
C ASP A 449 25.69 -37.71 20.34
N THR A 450 26.04 -36.54 20.87
CA THR A 450 25.30 -35.87 21.95
C THR A 450 23.88 -35.45 21.60
N HIS A 451 23.52 -35.44 20.31
CA HIS A 451 22.22 -34.96 19.80
C HIS A 451 21.26 -36.09 19.42
N PHE A 452 21.62 -37.37 19.62
CA PHE A 452 20.82 -38.51 19.17
C PHE A 452 19.36 -38.47 19.66
N ALA A 453 19.14 -38.24 20.97
CA ALA A 453 17.80 -38.20 21.55
C ALA A 453 16.95 -37.06 20.97
N VAL A 454 17.48 -35.82 20.98
CA VAL A 454 16.77 -34.65 20.44
C VAL A 454 16.55 -34.75 18.92
N ALA A 455 17.48 -35.36 18.18
CA ALA A 455 17.34 -35.57 16.75
C ALA A 455 16.19 -36.53 16.42
N LYS A 456 16.01 -37.57 17.24
CA LYS A 456 14.87 -38.49 17.14
C LYS A 456 13.56 -37.79 17.49
N ASP A 457 13.52 -37.06 18.61
CA ASP A 457 12.31 -36.38 19.09
C ASP A 457 11.81 -35.31 18.12
N LEU A 458 12.74 -34.58 17.47
CA LEU A 458 12.40 -33.56 16.48
C LEU A 458 12.26 -34.09 15.04
N CYS A 459 12.41 -35.41 14.85
CA CYS A 459 12.39 -36.09 13.56
C CYS A 459 13.37 -35.47 12.53
N ILE A 460 14.61 -35.19 12.94
CA ILE A 460 15.57 -34.47 12.09
C ILE A 460 15.94 -35.25 10.83
N GLU A 461 15.95 -36.58 10.87
CA GLU A 461 16.20 -37.42 9.69
C GLU A 461 15.14 -37.22 8.60
N SER A 462 13.85 -37.14 8.96
CA SER A 462 12.79 -36.92 7.96
C SER A 462 12.86 -35.51 7.37
N ARG A 463 13.22 -34.51 8.19
CA ARG A 463 13.48 -33.14 7.70
C ARG A 463 14.67 -33.10 6.75
N LEU A 464 15.73 -33.87 7.01
CA LEU A 464 16.87 -34.00 6.10
C LEU A 464 16.46 -34.64 4.77
N THR A 465 15.61 -35.68 4.80
CA THR A 465 15.06 -36.29 3.58
C THR A 465 14.28 -35.26 2.76
N ALA A 466 13.34 -34.54 3.38
CA ALA A 466 12.58 -33.48 2.71
C ALA A 466 13.48 -32.36 2.16
N ALA A 467 14.51 -31.95 2.91
CA ALA A 467 15.47 -30.94 2.45
C ALA A 467 16.28 -31.42 1.23
N LYS A 468 16.65 -32.70 1.16
CA LYS A 468 17.34 -33.29 0.00
C LYS A 468 16.43 -33.36 -1.22
N GLU A 469 15.16 -33.73 -1.04
CA GLU A 469 14.16 -33.74 -2.12
C GLU A 469 13.95 -32.33 -2.67
N GLN A 470 13.83 -31.34 -1.78
CA GLN A 470 13.68 -29.95 -2.20
C GLN A 470 14.95 -29.42 -2.89
N LEU A 471 16.14 -29.75 -2.40
CA LEU A 471 17.41 -29.43 -3.08
C LEU A 471 17.45 -30.03 -4.50
N ALA A 472 17.03 -31.28 -4.65
CA ALA A 472 16.96 -31.94 -5.96
C ALA A 472 15.97 -31.24 -6.90
N LYS A 473 14.80 -30.81 -6.37
CA LYS A 473 13.79 -30.05 -7.11
C LYS A 473 14.37 -28.73 -7.62
N VAL A 474 14.90 -27.89 -6.73
CA VAL A 474 15.41 -26.55 -7.11
C VAL A 474 16.64 -26.62 -8.01
N SER A 475 17.42 -27.70 -7.93
CA SER A 475 18.55 -27.95 -8.82
C SER A 475 18.16 -28.44 -10.22
N SER A 476 16.88 -28.80 -10.43
CA SER A 476 16.42 -29.33 -11.72
C SER A 476 16.21 -28.21 -12.74
N LYS A 477 16.40 -28.53 -14.03
CA LYS A 477 16.10 -27.57 -15.12
C LYS A 477 14.62 -27.18 -15.17
N GLY A 478 13.72 -28.08 -14.77
CA GLY A 478 12.27 -27.82 -14.73
C GLY A 478 11.88 -26.73 -13.74
N TYR A 479 12.71 -26.48 -12.71
CA TYR A 479 12.45 -25.45 -11.72
C TYR A 479 12.39 -24.04 -12.33
N LEU A 480 13.21 -23.75 -13.35
CA LEU A 480 13.16 -22.45 -14.04
C LEU A 480 11.81 -22.22 -14.71
N THR A 481 11.19 -23.27 -15.25
CA THR A 481 9.84 -23.19 -15.83
C THR A 481 8.80 -22.91 -14.74
N GLU A 482 8.94 -23.50 -13.56
CA GLU A 482 8.07 -23.21 -12.41
C GLU A 482 8.23 -21.76 -11.90
N LEU A 483 9.37 -21.11 -12.12
CA LEU A 483 9.59 -19.73 -11.67
C LEU A 483 9.03 -18.68 -12.65
N VAL A 484 8.65 -19.05 -13.87
CA VAL A 484 8.10 -18.10 -14.86
C VAL A 484 6.77 -17.53 -14.35
N GLY A 485 6.68 -16.21 -14.26
CA GLY A 485 5.55 -15.49 -13.64
C GLY A 485 5.72 -15.18 -12.15
N THR A 486 6.85 -15.55 -11.55
CA THR A 486 7.27 -15.05 -10.23
C THR A 486 8.09 -13.76 -10.35
N LEU A 487 8.51 -13.19 -9.22
CA LEU A 487 9.38 -12.00 -9.20
C LEU A 487 10.84 -12.29 -9.63
N GLY A 488 11.26 -13.55 -9.55
CA GLY A 488 12.68 -13.93 -9.55
C GLY A 488 13.47 -13.21 -8.44
N ARG A 489 14.79 -13.13 -8.61
CA ARG A 489 15.70 -12.44 -7.69
C ARG A 489 16.58 -11.47 -8.45
N GLN A 490 16.88 -10.31 -7.86
CA GLN A 490 17.87 -9.38 -8.42
C GLN A 490 19.22 -10.13 -8.63
N PRO A 491 19.80 -10.12 -9.84
CA PRO A 491 21.17 -10.58 -10.05
C PRO A 491 22.13 -9.63 -9.33
N ILE A 492 23.07 -10.17 -8.54
CA ILE A 492 24.04 -9.40 -7.74
C ILE A 492 25.44 -9.78 -8.19
#